data_AF-I0HTK0-F1
#
_entry.id   AF-I0HTK0-F1
#
_cell.length_a   1.000
_cell.length_b   1.000
_cell.length_c   1.000
_cell.angle_alpha   90.00
_cell.angle_beta   90.00
_cell.angle_gamma   90.00
#
_symmetry.space_group_name_H-M   'P 1'
#
loop_
_entity.id
_entity.type
_entity.pdbx_description
1 polymer ?
#
loop_
_entity_poly.entity_id
_entity_poly.type
_entity_poly.pdbx_seq_one_letter_code
_entity_poly.pdbx_strand_id
1 'polypeptide(L)'
;MNAHEKEQRAFELEAQLIQFHRRAIPLPGVVPPENMLAFVAQLIDSIHRVEFVRTVRDRHVSVARADPKSPLFDPIRAAITLSAKQTEEAFWLVFLATHCGRNLRTAWQLAAELYGSSELVPWTWARVLVDPKSYIDWIEGHYETFGGKFGNHRKYESLKPGPKGTGAIVRSYVDWIAGYGSHAAMVGQARAHADGNARRAFGVLYEQMRAVLRFGRTGRFDYLTMLGKVGLADIEADSTYMNEATGPKRGAKLLFDGQIDSKTRAKTLEARVAVLERHLGVGMQVMEDALCNWQKSPNSYRPFRG
;
A
#
# COMPACT_ATOMS: atom_id res chain seq x y z
N MET A 1 -15.38 8.22 -8.87
CA MET A 1 -16.86 8.24 -8.91
C MET A 1 -17.45 9.49 -8.26
N ASN A 2 -18.47 10.10 -8.87
CA ASN A 2 -19.35 11.12 -8.28
C ASN A 2 -20.39 10.48 -7.33
N ALA A 3 -21.21 11.27 -6.63
CA ALA A 3 -22.15 10.73 -5.63
C ALA A 3 -23.15 9.72 -6.19
N HIS A 4 -23.68 9.96 -7.39
CA HIS A 4 -24.65 9.08 -8.05
C HIS A 4 -23.99 7.76 -8.49
N GLU A 5 -22.80 7.83 -9.09
CA GLU A 5 -22.02 6.64 -9.48
C GLU A 5 -21.69 5.75 -8.27
N LYS A 6 -21.44 6.37 -7.10
CA LYS A 6 -21.20 5.63 -5.84
C LYS A 6 -22.43 4.85 -5.39
N GLU A 7 -23.58 5.51 -5.44
CA GLU A 7 -24.86 4.91 -5.05
C GLU A 7 -25.21 3.74 -5.97
N GLN A 8 -25.10 3.94 -7.29
CA GLN A 8 -25.31 2.86 -8.25
C GLN A 8 -24.34 1.69 -8.00
N ARG A 9 -23.05 1.98 -7.82
CA ARG A 9 -22.05 0.94 -7.56
C ARG A 9 -22.29 0.22 -6.24
N ALA A 10 -22.82 0.90 -5.22
CA ALA A 10 -23.18 0.28 -3.95
C ALA A 10 -24.33 -0.73 -4.13
N PHE A 11 -25.38 -0.37 -4.88
CA PHE A 11 -26.48 -1.27 -5.19
C PHE A 11 -26.01 -2.49 -6.00
N GLU A 12 -25.12 -2.30 -6.96
CA GLU A 12 -24.53 -3.41 -7.72
C GLU A 12 -23.74 -4.37 -6.83
N LEU A 13 -22.89 -3.84 -5.94
CA LEU A 13 -22.09 -4.64 -5.02
C LEU A 13 -22.98 -5.40 -4.03
N GLU A 14 -24.01 -4.76 -3.49
CA GLU A 14 -24.99 -5.42 -2.62
C GLU A 14 -25.69 -6.58 -3.35
N ALA A 15 -26.19 -6.35 -4.57
CA ALA A 15 -26.84 -7.38 -5.37
C ALA A 15 -25.89 -8.56 -5.67
N GLN A 16 -24.63 -8.27 -6.01
CA GLN A 16 -23.60 -9.29 -6.22
C GLN A 16 -23.30 -10.10 -4.95
N LEU A 17 -23.20 -9.44 -3.78
CA LEU A 17 -22.99 -10.13 -2.51
C LEU A 17 -24.17 -11.05 -2.16
N ILE A 18 -25.41 -10.59 -2.37
CA ILE A 18 -26.62 -11.41 -2.18
C ILE A 18 -26.62 -12.61 -3.15
N GLN A 19 -26.29 -12.39 -4.42
CA GLN A 19 -26.21 -13.46 -5.42
C GLN A 19 -25.14 -14.49 -5.03
N PHE A 20 -23.95 -14.03 -4.65
CA PHE A 20 -22.83 -14.86 -4.23
C PHE A 20 -23.17 -15.70 -3.01
N HIS A 21 -23.77 -15.08 -1.99
CA HIS A 21 -24.23 -15.76 -0.78
C HIS A 21 -25.18 -16.92 -1.11
N ARG A 22 -26.10 -16.72 -2.07
CA ARG A 22 -27.12 -17.72 -2.44
C ARG A 22 -26.60 -18.84 -3.35
N ARG A 23 -25.62 -18.54 -4.21
CA ARG A 23 -25.25 -19.43 -5.35
C ARG A 23 -23.83 -19.97 -5.30
N ALA A 24 -22.95 -19.42 -4.47
CA ALA A 24 -21.54 -19.80 -4.43
C ALA A 24 -21.11 -20.23 -3.02
N ILE A 25 -20.75 -19.27 -2.16
CA ILE A 25 -20.28 -19.54 -0.80
C ILE A 25 -21.10 -18.66 0.15
N PRO A 26 -21.71 -19.24 1.21
CA PRO A 26 -22.44 -18.46 2.19
C PRO A 26 -21.56 -17.36 2.80
N LEU A 27 -22.15 -16.18 2.94
CA LEU A 27 -21.57 -15.00 3.57
C LEU A 27 -22.34 -14.64 4.86
N PRO A 28 -22.27 -15.46 5.93
CA PRO A 28 -23.03 -15.23 7.16
C PRO A 28 -22.72 -13.87 7.81
N GLY A 29 -21.52 -13.33 7.63
CA GLY A 29 -21.11 -12.06 8.24
C GLY A 29 -21.89 -10.83 7.75
N VAL A 30 -22.45 -10.89 6.54
CA VAL A 30 -23.24 -9.81 5.92
C VAL A 30 -24.73 -10.13 5.84
N VAL A 31 -25.20 -11.20 6.51
CA VAL A 31 -26.64 -11.48 6.62
C VAL A 31 -27.39 -10.37 7.37
N PRO A 32 -26.87 -9.82 8.49
CA PRO A 32 -27.47 -8.64 9.10
C PRO A 32 -27.42 -7.44 8.14
N PRO A 33 -28.54 -6.74 7.88
CA PRO A 33 -28.58 -5.63 6.92
C PRO A 33 -27.55 -4.52 7.21
N GLU A 34 -27.37 -4.16 8.48
CA GLU A 34 -26.40 -3.17 8.92
C GLU A 34 -24.96 -3.59 8.60
N ASN A 35 -24.68 -4.90 8.64
CA ASN A 35 -23.38 -5.44 8.27
C ASN A 35 -23.15 -5.40 6.75
N MET A 36 -24.18 -5.74 5.96
CA MET A 36 -24.14 -5.62 4.51
C MET A 36 -23.83 -4.19 4.09
N LEU A 37 -24.60 -3.22 4.60
CA LEU A 37 -24.44 -1.80 4.26
C LEU A 37 -23.06 -1.28 4.66
N ALA A 38 -22.58 -1.63 5.86
CA ALA A 38 -21.25 -1.23 6.30
C ALA A 38 -20.13 -1.86 5.45
N PHE A 39 -20.25 -3.13 5.05
CA PHE A 39 -19.26 -3.78 4.20
C PHE A 39 -19.23 -3.18 2.79
N VAL A 40 -20.40 -2.95 2.18
CA VAL A 40 -20.52 -2.28 0.88
C VAL A 40 -19.91 -0.88 0.93
N ALA A 41 -20.18 -0.11 1.99
CA ALA A 41 -19.57 1.20 2.16
C ALA A 41 -18.03 1.14 2.25
N GLN A 42 -17.48 0.12 2.92
CA GLN A 42 -16.03 -0.10 2.98
C GLN A 42 -15.43 -0.51 1.62
N LEU A 43 -16.15 -1.31 0.82
CA LEU A 43 -15.75 -1.62 -0.56
C LEU A 43 -15.71 -0.33 -1.41
N ILE A 44 -16.76 0.49 -1.33
CA ILE A 44 -16.83 1.77 -2.06
C ILE A 44 -15.70 2.73 -1.64
N ASP A 45 -15.43 2.87 -0.34
CA ASP A 45 -14.33 3.71 0.15
C ASP A 45 -12.98 3.20 -0.37
N SER A 46 -12.78 1.88 -0.35
CA SER A 46 -11.55 1.24 -0.82
C SER A 46 -11.36 1.37 -2.35
N ILE A 47 -12.43 1.20 -3.14
CA ILE A 47 -12.42 1.45 -4.60
C ILE A 47 -11.98 2.89 -4.87
N HIS A 48 -12.58 3.88 -4.19
CA HIS A 48 -12.18 5.28 -4.38
C HIS A 48 -10.74 5.55 -4.05
N ARG A 49 -10.20 4.95 -2.98
CA ARG A 49 -8.81 5.18 -2.59
C ARG A 49 -7.84 4.66 -3.66
N VAL A 50 -8.17 3.54 -4.29
CA VAL A 50 -7.39 2.99 -5.41
C VAL A 50 -7.54 3.87 -6.66
N GLU A 51 -8.78 4.23 -7.02
CA GLU A 51 -9.05 5.10 -8.17
C GLU A 51 -8.45 6.49 -8.03
N PHE A 52 -8.46 7.08 -6.82
CA PHE A 52 -8.00 8.44 -6.59
C PHE A 52 -6.56 8.64 -7.06
N VAL A 53 -5.67 7.69 -6.77
CA VAL A 53 -4.26 7.78 -7.20
C VAL A 53 -4.17 7.71 -8.73
N ARG A 54 -4.96 6.85 -9.37
CA ARG A 54 -5.03 6.75 -10.84
C ARG A 54 -5.57 8.04 -11.46
N THR A 55 -6.62 8.62 -10.90
CA THR A 55 -7.18 9.90 -11.37
C THR A 55 -6.22 11.07 -11.17
N VAL A 56 -5.42 11.07 -10.08
CA VAL A 56 -4.39 12.10 -9.87
C VAL A 56 -3.28 12.01 -10.91
N ARG A 57 -2.96 10.81 -11.41
CA ARG A 57 -1.99 10.61 -12.50
C ARG A 57 -2.36 11.36 -13.77
N ASP A 58 -3.64 11.44 -14.06
CA ASP A 58 -4.14 12.05 -15.30
C ASP A 58 -4.39 13.56 -15.16
N ARG A 59 -4.06 14.15 -14.00
CA ARG A 59 -4.22 15.58 -13.72
C ARG A 59 -2.87 16.29 -13.70
N HIS A 60 -2.91 17.60 -13.96
CA HIS A 60 -1.74 18.44 -13.72
C HIS A 60 -1.40 18.45 -12.21
N VAL A 61 -0.20 18.01 -11.88
CA VAL A 61 0.36 18.03 -10.53
C VAL A 61 1.44 19.11 -10.48
N SER A 62 1.32 20.02 -9.51
CA SER A 62 2.32 21.07 -9.29
C SER A 62 3.71 20.48 -9.04
N VAL A 63 4.73 21.03 -9.71
CA VAL A 63 6.14 20.63 -9.54
C VAL A 63 6.64 20.84 -8.11
N ALA A 64 6.04 21.77 -7.36
CA ALA A 64 6.37 22.01 -5.96
C ALA A 64 6.10 20.79 -5.05
N ARG A 65 5.31 19.81 -5.51
CA ARG A 65 5.09 18.54 -4.78
C ARG A 65 6.37 17.72 -4.62
N ALA A 66 7.36 17.91 -5.50
CA ALA A 66 8.64 17.19 -5.49
C ALA A 66 9.74 17.89 -4.69
N ASP A 67 9.53 19.13 -4.25
CA ASP A 67 10.49 19.86 -3.42
C ASP A 67 10.25 19.55 -1.92
N PRO A 68 11.18 18.89 -1.21
CA PRO A 68 11.01 18.56 0.21
C PRO A 68 10.92 19.78 1.13
N LYS A 69 11.29 20.97 0.66
CA LYS A 69 11.14 22.23 1.42
C LYS A 69 9.79 22.88 1.22
N SER A 70 9.04 22.44 0.21
CA SER A 70 7.72 22.99 -0.08
C SER A 70 6.70 22.51 0.97
N PRO A 71 5.81 23.38 1.46
CA PRO A 71 4.65 22.95 2.25
C PRO A 71 3.69 22.07 1.42
N LEU A 72 3.85 22.07 0.09
CA LEU A 72 3.11 21.20 -0.80
C LEU A 72 3.73 19.81 -0.93
N PHE A 73 4.92 19.52 -0.38
CA PHE A 73 5.56 18.22 -0.58
C PHE A 73 4.60 17.03 -0.39
N ASP A 74 4.54 16.17 -1.41
CA ASP A 74 3.72 14.96 -1.41
C ASP A 74 4.47 13.91 -2.24
N PRO A 75 5.14 12.94 -1.61
CA PRO A 75 6.03 12.02 -2.30
C PRO A 75 5.29 11.14 -3.31
N ILE A 76 4.00 10.85 -3.10
CA ILE A 76 3.20 10.07 -4.05
C ILE A 76 2.88 10.89 -5.29
N ARG A 77 2.46 12.16 -5.10
CA ARG A 77 2.20 13.06 -6.23
C ARG A 77 3.48 13.43 -6.98
N ALA A 78 4.58 13.60 -6.26
CA ALA A 78 5.90 13.81 -6.85
C ALA A 78 6.32 12.61 -7.71
N ALA A 79 6.16 11.38 -7.20
CA ALA A 79 6.45 10.16 -7.96
C ALA A 79 5.62 10.08 -9.25
N ILE A 80 4.33 10.45 -9.21
CA ILE A 80 3.49 10.54 -10.40
C ILE A 80 4.11 11.47 -11.46
N THR A 81 4.47 12.70 -11.07
CA THR A 81 5.05 13.70 -11.99
C THR A 81 6.40 13.26 -12.56
N LEU A 82 7.22 12.58 -11.75
CA LEU A 82 8.56 12.16 -12.11
C LEU A 82 8.62 10.85 -12.89
N SER A 83 7.56 10.02 -12.82
CA SER A 83 7.52 8.66 -13.38
C SER A 83 8.02 8.52 -14.82
N ALA A 84 7.72 9.49 -15.69
CA ALA A 84 8.08 9.45 -17.11
C ALA A 84 9.51 9.93 -17.42
N LYS A 85 10.16 10.71 -16.55
CA LYS A 85 11.46 11.35 -16.83
C LYS A 85 12.56 10.96 -15.84
N GLN A 86 12.19 10.61 -14.62
CA GLN A 86 13.06 10.27 -13.51
C GLN A 86 12.46 9.07 -12.77
N THR A 87 12.28 7.97 -13.49
CA THR A 87 11.57 6.79 -13.00
C THR A 87 12.17 6.24 -11.71
N GLU A 88 13.50 6.13 -11.63
CA GLU A 88 14.20 5.65 -10.43
C GLU A 88 13.95 6.55 -9.20
N GLU A 89 13.87 7.87 -9.41
CA GLU A 89 13.53 8.83 -8.37
C GLU A 89 12.08 8.66 -7.89
N ALA A 90 11.16 8.38 -8.81
CA ALA A 90 9.77 8.11 -8.47
C ALA A 90 9.63 6.83 -7.61
N PHE A 91 10.39 5.77 -7.91
CA PHE A 91 10.45 4.57 -7.06
C PHE A 91 10.95 4.90 -5.64
N TRP A 92 12.02 5.71 -5.54
CA TRP A 92 12.57 6.14 -4.26
C TRP A 92 11.57 6.93 -3.42
N LEU A 93 10.84 7.87 -4.02
CA LEU A 93 9.80 8.62 -3.35
C LEU A 93 8.64 7.73 -2.87
N VAL A 94 8.24 6.72 -3.65
CA VAL A 94 7.23 5.72 -3.21
C VAL A 94 7.75 4.87 -2.05
N PHE A 95 9.03 4.50 -2.07
CA PHE A 95 9.66 3.81 -0.95
C PHE A 95 9.63 4.67 0.32
N LEU A 96 10.09 5.92 0.26
CA LEU A 96 10.05 6.85 1.39
C LEU A 96 8.63 7.07 1.90
N ALA A 97 7.67 7.28 1.00
CA ALA A 97 6.26 7.42 1.35
C ALA A 97 5.72 6.20 2.10
N THR A 98 6.10 5.00 1.66
CA THR A 98 5.66 3.75 2.29
C THR A 98 6.37 3.49 3.62
N HIS A 99 7.68 3.74 3.68
CA HIS A 99 8.49 3.55 4.89
C HIS A 99 8.00 4.46 6.02
N CYS A 100 7.75 5.73 5.71
CA CYS A 100 7.24 6.71 6.66
C CYS A 100 5.76 6.47 6.98
N GLY A 101 4.94 6.27 5.95
CA GLY A 101 3.49 6.39 6.04
C GLY A 101 3.05 7.83 6.33
N ARG A 102 1.88 8.25 5.81
CA ARG A 102 1.34 9.58 6.11
C ARG A 102 0.86 9.63 7.56
N ASN A 103 1.39 10.55 8.35
CA ASN A 103 0.95 10.75 9.73
C ASN A 103 -0.25 11.70 9.79
N LEU A 104 -1.18 11.46 10.71
CA LEU A 104 -2.38 12.29 10.87
C LEU A 104 -2.09 13.74 11.29
N ARG A 105 -0.99 13.97 12.01
CA ARG A 105 -0.61 15.28 12.56
C ARG A 105 0.50 15.95 11.74
N THR A 106 1.53 15.18 11.37
CA THR A 106 2.70 15.71 10.66
C THR A 106 2.69 15.41 9.16
N ALA A 107 1.61 14.83 8.63
CA ALA A 107 1.41 14.54 7.22
C ALA A 107 2.63 13.83 6.58
N TRP A 108 3.26 14.46 5.58
CA TRP A 108 4.44 13.94 4.87
C TRP A 108 5.77 14.49 5.39
N GLN A 109 5.77 15.22 6.51
CA GLN A 109 6.97 15.87 7.04
C GLN A 109 8.13 14.89 7.22
N LEU A 110 7.88 13.68 7.75
CA LEU A 110 8.97 12.71 7.93
C LEU A 110 9.58 12.25 6.61
N ALA A 111 8.76 12.06 5.57
CA ALA A 111 9.26 11.73 4.24
C ALA A 111 10.03 12.90 3.63
N ALA A 112 9.59 14.14 3.85
CA ALA A 112 10.31 15.34 3.41
C ALA A 112 11.68 15.48 4.10
N GLU A 113 11.71 15.27 5.42
CA GLU A 113 12.92 15.27 6.23
C GLU A 113 13.89 14.21 5.73
N LEU A 114 13.47 12.96 5.62
CA LEU A 114 14.31 11.87 5.09
C LEU A 114 14.72 12.05 3.63
N TYR A 115 13.95 12.79 2.83
CA TYR A 115 14.32 13.16 1.47
C TYR A 115 15.32 14.34 1.43
N GLY A 116 15.60 14.98 2.57
CA GLY A 116 16.60 16.04 2.70
C GLY A 116 16.00 17.45 2.69
N SER A 117 14.86 17.68 3.35
CA SER A 117 14.28 19.04 3.49
C SER A 117 15.23 20.02 4.19
N SER A 118 16.13 19.55 5.05
CA SER A 118 17.17 20.36 5.69
C SER A 118 18.42 20.58 4.83
N GLU A 119 18.58 19.80 3.77
CA GLU A 119 19.79 19.80 2.94
C GLU A 119 19.73 20.85 1.83
N LEU A 120 20.88 21.34 1.38
CA LEU A 120 20.94 22.19 0.19
C LEU A 120 20.49 21.41 -1.06
N VAL A 121 20.94 20.16 -1.18
CA VAL A 121 20.58 19.22 -2.25
C VAL A 121 19.89 18.01 -1.60
N PRO A 122 18.69 17.61 -2.07
CA PRO A 122 18.01 16.43 -1.56
C PRO A 122 18.82 15.14 -1.65
N TRP A 123 18.43 14.14 -0.86
CA TRP A 123 18.92 12.77 -0.95
C TRP A 123 18.15 12.02 -2.04
N THR A 124 18.47 12.32 -3.30
CA THR A 124 17.94 11.65 -4.49
C THR A 124 18.38 10.19 -4.55
N TRP A 125 17.66 9.37 -5.32
CA TRP A 125 18.03 7.97 -5.52
C TRP A 125 19.46 7.82 -6.01
N ALA A 126 19.86 8.60 -7.02
CA ALA A 126 21.21 8.55 -7.58
C ALA A 126 22.29 8.81 -6.52
N ARG A 127 22.02 9.73 -5.59
CA ARG A 127 22.95 10.08 -4.51
C ARG A 127 23.02 8.99 -3.43
N VAL A 128 21.86 8.45 -3.05
CA VAL A 128 21.74 7.37 -2.06
C VAL A 128 22.32 6.05 -2.58
N LEU A 129 22.17 5.76 -3.88
CA LEU A 129 22.73 4.55 -4.50
C LEU A 129 24.26 4.58 -4.58
N VAL A 130 24.85 5.73 -4.92
CA VAL A 130 26.31 5.91 -5.04
C VAL A 130 26.99 5.87 -3.67
N ASP A 131 26.40 6.52 -2.67
CA ASP A 131 26.95 6.56 -1.32
C ASP A 131 25.87 6.36 -0.25
N PRO A 132 25.41 5.10 -0.07
CA PRO A 132 24.41 4.79 0.95
C PRO A 132 24.97 5.00 2.36
N LYS A 133 26.30 4.94 2.55
CA LYS A 133 26.92 5.17 3.85
C LYS A 133 26.74 6.62 4.28
N SER A 134 27.02 7.59 3.43
CA SER A 134 26.83 9.02 3.76
C SER A 134 25.39 9.35 4.08
N TYR A 135 24.41 8.77 3.38
CA TYR A 135 23.00 8.96 3.72
C TYR A 135 22.66 8.42 5.12
N ILE A 136 23.19 7.25 5.46
CA ILE A 136 22.95 6.61 6.75
C ILE A 136 23.61 7.40 7.88
N ASP A 137 24.89 7.76 7.73
CA ASP A 137 25.62 8.58 8.70
C ASP A 137 24.90 9.93 8.91
N TRP A 138 24.35 10.52 7.84
CA TRP A 138 23.54 11.73 7.93
C TRP A 138 22.25 11.51 8.73
N ILE A 139 21.48 10.43 8.50
CA ILE A 139 20.30 10.12 9.33
C ILE A 139 20.71 9.97 10.80
N GLU A 140 21.79 9.22 11.07
CA GLU A 140 22.26 8.97 12.45
C GLU A 140 22.68 10.26 13.17
N GLY A 141 23.23 11.24 12.43
CA GLY A 141 23.57 12.56 12.97
C GLY A 141 22.40 13.52 13.15
N HIS A 142 21.27 13.31 12.45
CA HIS A 142 20.17 14.28 12.40
C HIS A 142 18.83 13.78 12.94
N TYR A 143 18.65 12.48 13.20
CA TYR A 143 17.32 11.91 13.50
C TYR A 143 16.60 12.53 14.70
N GLU A 144 17.34 13.08 15.68
CA GLU A 144 16.76 13.74 16.86
C GLU A 144 16.12 15.08 16.53
N THR A 145 16.52 15.70 15.42
CA THR A 145 15.99 16.98 14.94
C THR A 145 14.71 16.82 14.12
N PHE A 146 14.39 15.61 13.68
CA PHE A 146 13.22 15.34 12.84
C PHE A 146 11.91 15.51 13.62
N GLY A 147 11.07 16.42 13.15
CA GLY A 147 9.75 16.70 13.71
C GLY A 147 8.67 15.72 13.20
N GLY A 148 8.88 15.17 12.01
CA GLY A 148 8.01 14.19 11.39
C GLY A 148 7.83 12.92 12.23
N LYS A 149 6.69 12.25 12.05
CA LYS A 149 6.36 11.00 12.76
C LYS A 149 5.92 9.95 11.75
N PHE A 150 6.16 8.68 12.08
CA PHE A 150 5.65 7.57 11.28
C PHE A 150 4.13 7.55 11.28
N GLY A 151 3.53 7.16 10.15
CA GLY A 151 2.10 6.88 10.02
C GLY A 151 1.68 5.61 10.77
N ASN A 152 0.37 5.39 10.88
CA ASN A 152 -0.18 4.30 11.71
C ASN A 152 0.29 2.90 11.25
N HIS A 153 0.42 2.66 9.93
CA HIS A 153 0.93 1.40 9.38
C HIS A 153 2.43 1.17 9.68
N ARG A 154 3.15 2.22 10.07
CA ARG A 154 4.62 2.23 10.29
C ARG A 154 4.99 2.65 11.72
N LYS A 155 4.03 2.68 12.64
CA LYS A 155 4.18 3.20 14.02
C LYS A 155 5.22 2.48 14.89
N TYR A 156 5.69 1.32 14.46
CA TYR A 156 6.72 0.53 15.14
C TYR A 156 8.11 0.66 14.51
N GLU A 157 8.26 1.49 13.47
CA GLU A 157 9.56 1.82 12.91
C GLU A 157 10.30 2.87 13.76
N SER A 158 11.62 2.95 13.55
CA SER A 158 12.50 3.80 14.32
C SER A 158 13.46 4.56 13.40
N LEU A 159 13.77 5.80 13.76
CA LEU A 159 14.86 6.56 13.15
C LEU A 159 16.20 6.31 13.84
N LYS A 160 16.18 5.83 15.10
CA LYS A 160 17.39 5.63 15.90
C LYS A 160 18.38 4.68 15.19
N PRO A 161 19.69 4.91 15.31
CA PRO A 161 20.71 4.02 14.79
C PRO A 161 20.52 2.57 15.26
N GLY A 162 21.00 1.63 14.44
CA GLY A 162 21.02 0.20 14.77
C GLY A 162 20.25 -0.68 13.78
N PRO A 163 20.17 -2.00 14.06
CA PRO A 163 19.72 -3.01 13.09
C PRO A 163 18.23 -2.94 12.72
N LYS A 164 17.46 -2.14 13.47
CA LYS A 164 16.03 -1.86 13.21
C LYS A 164 15.78 -0.39 12.85
N GLY A 165 16.84 0.40 12.72
CA GLY A 165 16.79 1.82 12.40
C GLY A 165 16.55 2.06 10.90
N THR A 166 16.10 3.27 10.58
CA THR A 166 15.82 3.68 9.19
C THR A 166 17.04 3.56 8.29
N GLY A 167 18.25 3.84 8.80
CA GLY A 167 19.49 3.64 8.03
C GLY A 167 19.71 2.18 7.58
N ALA A 168 19.47 1.20 8.46
CA ALA A 168 19.59 -0.23 8.12
C ALA A 168 18.52 -0.65 7.08
N ILE A 169 17.31 -0.12 7.20
CA ILE A 169 16.20 -0.39 6.28
C ILE A 169 16.53 0.13 4.88
N VAL A 170 17.01 1.39 4.80
CA VAL A 170 17.40 1.99 3.51
C VAL A 170 18.56 1.22 2.90
N ARG A 171 19.58 0.82 3.69
CA ARG A 171 20.69 0.01 3.19
C ARG A 171 20.18 -1.27 2.52
N SER A 172 19.31 -2.02 3.21
CA SER A 172 18.75 -3.26 2.65
C SER A 172 17.89 -3.03 1.40
N TYR A 173 17.24 -1.87 1.29
CA TYR A 173 16.53 -1.48 0.08
C TYR A 173 17.49 -1.18 -1.08
N VAL A 174 18.54 -0.41 -0.83
CA VAL A 174 19.59 -0.12 -1.81
C VAL A 174 20.24 -1.41 -2.30
N ASP A 175 20.63 -2.30 -1.39
CA ASP A 175 21.25 -3.59 -1.71
C ASP A 175 20.32 -4.46 -2.56
N TRP A 176 19.02 -4.49 -2.23
CA TRP A 176 18.02 -5.23 -3.00
C TRP A 176 17.93 -4.71 -4.44
N ILE A 177 17.78 -3.41 -4.63
CA ILE A 177 17.67 -2.82 -5.98
C ILE A 177 18.99 -2.91 -6.76
N ALA A 178 20.13 -2.67 -6.11
CA ALA A 178 21.45 -2.80 -6.71
C ALA A 178 21.70 -4.23 -7.23
N GLY A 179 21.17 -5.25 -6.55
CA GLY A 179 21.21 -6.64 -7.03
C GLY A 179 20.52 -6.87 -8.39
N TYR A 180 19.58 -6.01 -8.78
CA TYR A 180 18.96 -6.00 -10.11
C TYR A 180 19.55 -4.94 -11.05
N GLY A 181 20.41 -4.05 -10.55
CA GLY A 181 20.99 -2.92 -11.27
C GLY A 181 20.08 -1.68 -11.39
N SER A 182 18.75 -1.84 -11.37
CA SER A 182 17.78 -0.72 -11.34
C SER A 182 16.40 -1.21 -10.91
N HIS A 183 15.51 -0.28 -10.53
CA HIS A 183 14.11 -0.63 -10.24
C HIS A 183 13.39 -1.14 -11.50
N ALA A 184 13.66 -0.53 -12.66
CA ALA A 184 13.10 -0.98 -13.92
C ALA A 184 13.49 -2.43 -14.25
N ALA A 185 14.77 -2.80 -14.04
CA ALA A 185 15.24 -4.17 -14.23
C ALA A 185 14.61 -5.15 -13.23
N MET A 186 14.46 -4.76 -11.96
CA MET A 186 13.75 -5.55 -10.95
C MET A 186 12.31 -5.88 -11.39
N VAL A 187 11.55 -4.87 -11.81
CA VAL A 187 10.18 -5.06 -12.31
C VAL A 187 10.16 -5.89 -13.60
N GLY A 188 11.06 -5.59 -14.54
CA GLY A 188 11.17 -6.31 -15.80
C GLY A 188 11.47 -7.79 -15.62
N GLN A 189 12.38 -8.13 -14.70
CA GLN A 189 12.69 -9.52 -14.37
C GLN A 189 11.49 -10.22 -13.75
N ALA A 190 10.81 -9.62 -12.77
CA ALA A 190 9.63 -10.22 -12.17
C ALA A 190 8.50 -10.45 -13.20
N ARG A 191 8.32 -9.51 -14.13
CA ARG A 191 7.38 -9.65 -15.26
C ARG A 191 7.74 -10.79 -16.19
N ALA A 192 9.02 -10.96 -16.52
CA ALA A 192 9.50 -12.08 -17.32
C ALA A 192 9.24 -13.43 -16.62
N HIS A 193 9.54 -13.53 -15.32
CA HIS A 193 9.27 -14.75 -14.52
C HIS A 193 7.78 -15.06 -14.38
N ALA A 194 6.93 -14.04 -14.54
CA ALA A 194 5.49 -14.15 -14.45
C ALA A 194 4.81 -14.35 -15.82
N ASP A 195 5.57 -14.52 -16.91
CA ASP A 195 5.06 -14.60 -18.28
C ASP A 195 4.17 -13.40 -18.64
N GLY A 196 4.54 -12.21 -18.14
CA GLY A 196 3.78 -10.96 -18.32
C GLY A 196 2.51 -10.84 -17.47
N ASN A 197 2.16 -11.83 -16.65
CA ASN A 197 0.97 -11.76 -15.79
C ASN A 197 1.18 -10.82 -14.60
N ALA A 198 0.43 -9.72 -14.53
CA ALA A 198 0.56 -8.68 -13.50
C ALA A 198 0.37 -9.20 -12.06
N ARG A 199 -0.56 -10.16 -11.85
CA ARG A 199 -0.81 -10.76 -10.53
C ARG A 199 0.35 -11.67 -10.11
N ARG A 200 0.81 -12.55 -10.99
CA ARG A 200 2.00 -13.38 -10.71
C ARG A 200 3.25 -12.54 -10.49
N ALA A 201 3.43 -11.46 -11.24
CA ALA A 201 4.57 -10.55 -11.08
C ALA A 201 4.55 -9.85 -9.70
N PHE A 202 3.37 -9.44 -9.22
CA PHE A 202 3.22 -8.94 -7.85
C PHE A 202 3.65 -9.99 -6.82
N GLY A 203 3.19 -11.23 -6.95
CA GLY A 203 3.58 -12.32 -6.05
C GLY A 203 5.08 -12.58 -6.02
N VAL A 204 5.74 -12.55 -7.19
CA VAL A 204 7.20 -12.67 -7.30
C VAL A 204 7.89 -11.52 -6.55
N LEU A 205 7.52 -10.27 -6.83
CA LEU A 205 8.11 -9.11 -6.15
C LEU A 205 7.84 -9.11 -4.65
N TYR A 206 6.66 -9.54 -4.22
CA TYR A 206 6.26 -9.61 -2.82
C TYR A 206 7.16 -10.55 -2.03
N GLU A 207 7.49 -11.71 -2.60
CA GLU A 207 8.42 -12.66 -1.97
C GLU A 207 9.87 -12.17 -2.04
N GLN A 208 10.31 -11.60 -3.17
CA GLN A 208 11.66 -11.04 -3.30
C GLN A 208 11.91 -9.87 -2.34
N MET A 209 10.91 -9.04 -2.07
CA MET A 209 11.03 -7.89 -1.18
C MET A 209 11.26 -8.28 0.29
N ARG A 210 11.22 -9.57 0.66
CA ARG A 210 11.69 -10.04 1.98
C ARG A 210 13.15 -9.64 2.28
N ALA A 211 13.94 -9.34 1.24
CA ALA A 211 15.28 -8.79 1.37
C ALA A 211 15.31 -7.43 2.09
N VAL A 212 14.24 -6.64 2.01
CA VAL A 212 14.17 -5.32 2.63
C VAL A 212 13.76 -5.45 4.09
N LEU A 213 14.65 -5.05 4.99
CA LEU A 213 14.42 -5.14 6.43
C LEU A 213 13.18 -4.34 6.82
N ARG A 214 12.41 -4.88 7.79
CA ARG A 214 11.25 -4.20 8.41
C ARG A 214 10.10 -3.85 7.46
N PHE A 215 10.20 -4.21 6.20
CA PHE A 215 9.06 -4.31 5.29
C PHE A 215 8.41 -5.68 5.52
N GLY A 216 7.74 -5.82 6.66
CA GLY A 216 6.85 -6.97 6.91
C GLY A 216 5.68 -6.99 5.92
N ARG A 217 4.69 -7.85 6.14
CA ARG A 217 3.52 -8.00 5.27
C ARG A 217 2.94 -6.67 4.78
N THR A 218 2.67 -5.74 5.69
CA THR A 218 2.04 -4.44 5.38
C THR A 218 2.95 -3.57 4.53
N GLY A 219 4.24 -3.46 4.86
CA GLY A 219 5.18 -2.63 4.10
C GLY A 219 5.34 -3.13 2.66
N ARG A 220 5.48 -4.45 2.46
CA ARG A 220 5.60 -5.05 1.12
C ARG A 220 4.34 -4.83 0.29
N PHE A 221 3.18 -5.10 0.89
CA PHE A 221 1.90 -4.94 0.22
C PHE A 221 1.61 -3.47 -0.15
N ASP A 222 1.83 -2.54 0.80
CA ASP A 222 1.59 -1.12 0.59
C ASP A 222 2.53 -0.55 -0.49
N TYR A 223 3.82 -0.92 -0.47
CA TYR A 223 4.79 -0.47 -1.47
C TYR A 223 4.42 -0.95 -2.88
N LEU A 224 4.25 -2.26 -3.06
CA LEU A 224 4.00 -2.84 -4.38
C LEU A 224 2.65 -2.40 -4.96
N THR A 225 1.62 -2.29 -4.12
CA THR A 225 0.33 -1.75 -4.60
C THR A 225 0.44 -0.27 -4.95
N MET A 226 1.27 0.51 -4.25
CA MET A 226 1.50 1.90 -4.59
C MET A 226 2.26 2.05 -5.91
N LEU A 227 3.24 1.20 -6.20
CA LEU A 227 3.93 1.17 -7.50
C LEU A 227 2.94 0.96 -8.66
N GLY A 228 2.01 0.00 -8.50
CA GLY A 228 0.94 -0.24 -9.47
C GLY A 228 0.00 0.95 -9.64
N LYS A 229 -0.41 1.59 -8.53
CA LYS A 229 -1.32 2.75 -8.55
C LYS A 229 -0.69 4.00 -9.17
N VAL A 230 0.58 4.26 -8.89
CA VAL A 230 1.34 5.37 -9.50
C VAL A 230 1.63 5.10 -10.98
N GLY A 231 1.66 3.83 -11.39
CA GLY A 231 1.96 3.42 -12.76
C GLY A 231 3.44 3.18 -13.01
N LEU A 232 4.23 2.95 -11.95
CA LEU A 232 5.66 2.62 -12.05
C LEU A 232 5.90 1.14 -12.40
N ALA A 233 4.93 0.28 -12.11
CA ALA A 233 5.00 -1.14 -12.40
C ALA A 233 3.63 -1.67 -12.83
N ASP A 234 3.56 -2.43 -13.91
CA ASP A 234 2.34 -3.13 -14.32
C ASP A 234 2.16 -4.40 -13.48
N ILE A 235 1.74 -4.23 -12.23
CA ILE A 235 1.54 -5.29 -11.23
C ILE A 235 0.23 -5.06 -10.47
N GLU A 236 -0.39 -6.14 -10.03
CA GLU A 236 -1.63 -6.13 -9.26
C GLU A 236 -1.56 -7.17 -8.15
N ALA A 237 -2.05 -6.85 -6.94
CA ALA A 237 -2.08 -7.83 -5.85
C ALA A 237 -2.81 -9.11 -6.27
N ASP A 238 -2.16 -10.26 -6.10
CA ASP A 238 -2.68 -11.60 -6.41
C ASP A 238 -3.49 -12.21 -5.28
N SER A 239 -3.24 -11.77 -4.04
CA SER A 239 -3.96 -12.19 -2.85
C SER A 239 -3.98 -11.07 -1.79
N THR A 240 -4.60 -11.35 -0.65
CA THR A 240 -4.61 -10.41 0.48
C THR A 240 -3.53 -10.71 1.52
N TYR A 241 -2.69 -11.73 1.32
CA TYR A 241 -1.58 -12.11 2.22
C TYR A 241 -1.98 -12.24 3.71
N MET A 242 -3.16 -12.79 3.99
CA MET A 242 -3.79 -12.99 5.30
C MET A 242 -3.01 -13.88 6.25
N ASN A 243 -2.15 -14.75 5.74
CA ASN A 243 -1.36 -15.63 6.61
C ASN A 243 -0.47 -14.81 7.57
N GLU A 244 -0.01 -13.65 7.11
CA GLU A 244 0.83 -12.73 7.88
C GLU A 244 0.06 -11.48 8.36
N ALA A 245 -1.28 -11.48 8.28
CA ALA A 245 -2.10 -10.31 8.60
C ALA A 245 -3.23 -10.63 9.60
N THR A 246 -3.40 -9.77 10.62
CA THR A 246 -4.47 -9.95 11.62
C THR A 246 -5.81 -9.35 11.16
N GLY A 247 -5.78 -8.13 10.60
CA GLY A 247 -6.99 -7.39 10.20
C GLY A 247 -7.79 -8.07 9.08
N PRO A 248 -7.23 -8.19 7.87
CA PRO A 248 -7.89 -8.86 6.74
C PRO A 248 -8.35 -10.29 7.06
N LYS A 249 -7.55 -11.04 7.83
CA LYS A 249 -7.89 -12.39 8.28
C LYS A 249 -9.13 -12.40 9.17
N ARG A 250 -9.21 -11.51 10.17
CA ARG A 250 -10.40 -11.38 11.02
C ARG A 250 -11.64 -10.97 10.21
N GLY A 251 -11.47 -10.07 9.25
CA GLY A 251 -12.55 -9.69 8.33
C GLY A 251 -13.04 -10.84 7.47
N ALA A 252 -12.15 -11.65 6.90
CA ALA A 252 -12.56 -12.82 6.14
C ALA A 252 -13.25 -13.89 7.00
N LYS A 253 -12.75 -14.13 8.22
CA LYS A 253 -13.44 -15.02 9.17
C LYS A 253 -14.85 -14.52 9.48
N LEU A 254 -14.99 -13.23 9.79
CA LEU A 254 -16.29 -12.63 10.00
C LEU A 254 -17.20 -12.80 8.78
N LEU A 255 -16.69 -12.50 7.58
CA LEU A 255 -17.46 -12.56 6.34
C LEU A 255 -17.98 -13.97 6.05
N PHE A 256 -17.09 -14.97 6.07
CA PHE A 256 -17.40 -16.35 5.62
C PHE A 256 -17.88 -17.29 6.73
N ASP A 257 -17.52 -17.02 7.98
CA ASP A 257 -17.85 -17.89 9.11
C ASP A 257 -18.75 -17.20 10.14
N GLY A 258 -19.03 -15.90 9.98
CA GLY A 258 -19.92 -15.13 10.85
C GLY A 258 -19.27 -14.70 12.17
N GLN A 259 -18.01 -15.05 12.40
CA GLN A 259 -17.28 -14.82 13.66
C GLN A 259 -15.83 -14.44 13.37
N ILE A 260 -15.30 -13.42 14.06
CA ILE A 260 -13.92 -12.91 13.85
C ILE A 260 -12.81 -13.88 14.29
N ASP A 261 -13.13 -14.83 15.17
CA ASP A 261 -12.20 -15.72 15.86
C ASP A 261 -12.33 -17.19 15.42
N SER A 262 -13.08 -17.47 14.35
CA SER A 262 -13.25 -18.81 13.78
C SER A 262 -11.91 -19.55 13.56
N LYS A 263 -11.93 -20.89 13.56
CA LYS A 263 -10.71 -21.70 13.37
C LYS A 263 -10.33 -21.90 11.89
N THR A 264 -11.05 -21.28 10.95
CA THR A 264 -10.77 -21.42 9.52
C THR A 264 -9.35 -20.94 9.20
N ARG A 265 -8.62 -21.77 8.46
CA ARG A 265 -7.21 -21.51 8.11
C ARG A 265 -7.11 -20.38 7.08
N ALA A 266 -6.04 -19.59 7.17
CA ALA A 266 -5.81 -18.45 6.26
C ALA A 266 -5.82 -18.88 4.79
N LYS A 267 -5.21 -20.01 4.44
CA LYS A 267 -5.23 -20.57 3.07
C LYS A 267 -6.65 -20.79 2.53
N THR A 268 -7.56 -21.27 3.36
CA THR A 268 -8.96 -21.47 2.98
C THR A 268 -9.67 -20.13 2.79
N LEU A 269 -9.43 -19.17 3.70
CA LEU A 269 -10.01 -17.82 3.60
C LEU A 269 -9.51 -17.10 2.34
N GLU A 270 -8.22 -17.17 2.01
CA GLU A 270 -7.66 -16.60 0.79
C GLU A 270 -8.33 -17.18 -0.46
N ALA A 271 -8.51 -18.50 -0.52
CA ALA A 271 -9.19 -19.13 -1.65
C ALA A 271 -10.64 -18.63 -1.79
N ARG A 272 -11.37 -18.48 -0.67
CA ARG A 272 -12.73 -17.94 -0.67
C ARG A 272 -12.78 -16.47 -1.07
N VAL A 273 -11.87 -15.65 -0.55
CA VAL A 273 -11.72 -14.23 -0.90
C VAL A 273 -11.38 -14.09 -2.38
N ALA A 274 -10.52 -14.94 -2.95
CA ALA A 274 -10.21 -14.93 -4.37
C ALA A 274 -11.42 -15.25 -5.25
N VAL A 275 -12.28 -16.19 -4.81
CA VAL A 275 -13.54 -16.50 -5.52
C VAL A 275 -14.51 -15.32 -5.44
N LEU A 276 -14.62 -14.67 -4.28
CA LEU A 276 -15.46 -13.48 -4.09
C LEU A 276 -14.94 -12.28 -4.88
N GLU A 277 -13.63 -12.01 -4.84
CA GLU A 277 -12.98 -10.91 -5.56
C GLU A 277 -13.24 -11.01 -7.07
N ARG A 278 -13.10 -12.20 -7.66
CA ARG A 278 -13.43 -12.42 -9.07
C ARG A 278 -14.90 -12.19 -9.39
N HIS A 279 -15.80 -12.48 -8.45
CA HIS A 279 -17.23 -12.22 -8.63
C HIS A 279 -17.56 -10.73 -8.56
N LEU A 280 -16.91 -9.98 -7.66
CA LEU A 280 -17.13 -8.54 -7.48
C LEU A 280 -16.38 -7.67 -8.50
N GLY A 281 -15.23 -8.16 -9.01
CA GLY A 281 -14.36 -7.46 -9.95
C GLY A 281 -13.67 -6.23 -9.37
N VAL A 282 -13.34 -6.24 -8.08
CA VAL A 282 -12.83 -5.05 -7.36
C VAL A 282 -11.32 -5.05 -7.11
N GLY A 283 -10.63 -6.17 -7.31
CA GLY A 283 -9.20 -6.29 -7.03
C GLY A 283 -8.87 -6.64 -5.57
N MET A 284 -7.73 -7.30 -5.36
CA MET A 284 -7.33 -7.80 -4.03
C MET A 284 -6.97 -6.69 -3.04
N GLN A 285 -6.47 -5.54 -3.50
CA GLN A 285 -6.22 -4.40 -2.62
C GLN A 285 -7.52 -3.87 -2.01
N VAL A 286 -8.59 -3.76 -2.80
CA VAL A 286 -9.91 -3.33 -2.31
C VAL A 286 -10.45 -4.32 -1.28
N MET A 287 -10.33 -5.62 -1.57
CA MET A 287 -10.75 -6.66 -0.63
C MET A 287 -9.98 -6.60 0.69
N GLU A 288 -8.67 -6.40 0.62
CA GLU A 288 -7.80 -6.29 1.80
C GLU A 288 -8.19 -5.11 2.68
N ASP A 289 -8.28 -3.92 2.10
CA ASP A 289 -8.63 -2.67 2.80
C ASP A 289 -10.04 -2.78 3.42
N ALA A 290 -11.03 -3.25 2.64
CA ALA A 290 -12.41 -3.36 3.08
C ALA A 290 -12.57 -4.35 4.25
N LEU A 291 -11.99 -5.54 4.14
CA LEU A 291 -12.04 -6.55 5.21
C LEU A 291 -11.32 -6.07 6.48
N CYS A 292 -10.17 -5.41 6.33
CA CYS A 292 -9.39 -4.91 7.45
C CYS A 292 -10.14 -3.84 8.26
N ASN A 293 -10.86 -2.94 7.57
CA ASN A 293 -11.59 -1.85 8.19
C ASN A 293 -12.97 -2.27 8.70
N TRP A 294 -13.73 -3.01 7.89
CA TRP A 294 -15.07 -3.47 8.24
C TRP A 294 -15.09 -4.27 9.55
N GLN A 295 -14.15 -5.20 9.76
CA GLN A 295 -14.12 -6.04 10.96
C GLN A 295 -13.96 -5.28 12.29
N LYS A 296 -13.52 -4.01 12.25
CA LYS A 296 -13.38 -3.16 13.45
C LYS A 296 -14.74 -2.65 13.94
N SER A 297 -15.71 -2.51 13.05
CA SER A 297 -17.04 -1.96 13.32
C SER A 297 -18.03 -2.53 12.29
N PRO A 298 -18.37 -3.82 12.38
CA PRO A 298 -19.03 -4.52 11.28
C PRO A 298 -20.44 -4.01 11.01
N ASN A 299 -21.12 -3.47 12.02
CA ASN A 299 -22.47 -2.90 11.91
C ASN A 299 -22.49 -1.38 11.69
N SER A 300 -21.34 -0.73 11.52
CA SER A 300 -21.25 0.71 11.43
C SER A 300 -20.08 1.14 10.56
N TYR A 301 -20.38 1.77 9.42
CA TYR A 301 -19.37 2.30 8.52
C TYR A 301 -18.51 3.37 9.23
N ARG A 302 -17.19 3.18 9.16
CA ARG A 302 -16.19 4.15 9.61
C ARG A 302 -15.23 4.45 8.47
N PRO A 303 -15.16 5.70 7.97
CA PRO A 303 -14.29 6.03 6.86
C PRO A 303 -12.82 5.85 7.26
N PHE A 304 -11.99 5.44 6.29
CA PHE A 304 -10.55 5.38 6.50
C PHE A 304 -9.98 6.80 6.69
N ARG A 305 -9.15 7.01 7.73
CA ARG A 305 -8.57 8.33 8.04
C ARG A 305 -7.05 8.43 7.89
N GLY A 306 -6.36 7.32 7.61
CA GLY A 306 -4.89 7.24 7.65
C GLY A 306 -4.36 6.60 8.93
#